data_AF-A0A3A4NC45-F1
#
_entry.id   AF-A0A3A4NC45-F1
#
_cell.length_a   1.000
_cell.length_b   1.000
_cell.length_c   1.000
_cell.angle_alpha   90.00
_cell.angle_beta   90.00
_cell.angle_gamma   90.00
#
_symmetry.space_group_name_H-M   'P 1'
#
loop_
_entity.id
_entity.type
_entity.pdbx_description
1 polymer ?
#
loop_
_entity_poly.entity_id
_entity_poly.type
_entity_poly.pdbx_seq_one_letter_code
_entity_poly.pdbx_strand_id
1 'polypeptide(L)' 'MIQKFVDYVKKVKAEMEKVAWPTRKELTSSTGVVLVLVAIVTVFLAIVDFFLYTIVTRILGL' A
#
# COMPACT_ATOMS: atom_id res chain seq x y z
N MET A 1 19.69 -23.69 29.17
CA MET A 1 19.22 -22.44 28.50
C MET A 1 19.17 -22.57 26.98
N ILE A 2 20.21 -23.11 26.33
CA ILE A 2 20.24 -23.32 24.86
C ILE A 2 19.05 -24.14 24.34
N GLN A 3 18.66 -25.22 25.05
CA GLN A 3 17.53 -26.07 24.63
C GLN A 3 16.20 -25.29 24.50
N LYS A 4 15.89 -24.41 25.47
CA LYS A 4 14.67 -23.59 25.45
C LYS A 4 14.64 -22.62 24.27
N PHE A 5 15.81 -22.13 23.85
CA PHE A 5 15.93 -21.19 22.73
C PHE A 5 15.69 -21.90 21.38
N VAL A 6 16.24 -23.10 21.22
CA VAL A 6 16.01 -23.94 20.03
C VAL A 6 14.52 -24.33 19.91
N ASP A 7 13.88 -24.68 21.02
CA ASP A 7 12.46 -25.00 21.05
C ASP A 7 11.58 -23.76 20.73
N TYR A 8 12.00 -22.56 21.17
CA TYR A 8 11.33 -21.30 20.83
C TYR A 8 11.40 -21.01 19.33
N VAL A 9 12.57 -21.13 18.71
CA VAL A 9 12.74 -20.91 17.26
C VAL A 9 11.93 -21.95 16.45
N LYS A 10 11.89 -23.21 16.90
CA LYS A 10 11.02 -24.24 16.29
C LYS A 10 9.54 -23.87 16.35
N LYS A 11 9.06 -23.36 17.49
CA LYS A 11 7.67 -22.92 17.65
C LYS A 11 7.34 -21.71 16.78
N VAL A 12 8.24 -20.73 16.68
CA VAL A 12 8.08 -19.55 15.82
C VAL A 12 8.03 -19.95 14.34
N LYS A 13 8.87 -20.89 13.91
CA LYS A 13 8.83 -21.42 12.54
C LYS A 13 7.49 -22.12 12.24
N ALA A 14 6.98 -22.91 13.18
CA ALA A 14 5.70 -23.59 13.04
C ALA A 14 4.49 -22.62 13.04
N GLU A 15 4.57 -21.51 13.75
CA GLU A 15 3.58 -20.42 13.69
C GLU A 15 3.67 -19.64 12.38
N MET A 16 4.88 -19.38 11.87
CA MET A 16 5.08 -18.74 10.58
C MET A 16 4.57 -19.57 9.40
N GLU A 17 4.57 -20.90 9.49
CA GLU A 17 3.94 -21.78 8.49
C GLU A 17 2.40 -21.71 8.51
N LYS A 18 1.79 -21.29 9.62
CA LYS A 18 0.34 -21.01 9.69
C LYS A 18 -0.02 -19.62 9.14
N VAL A 19 0.96 -18.74 8.97
CA VAL A 19 0.75 -17.47 8.28
C VAL A 19 0.55 -17.80 6.82
N ALA A 20 -0.69 -17.65 6.34
CA ALA A 20 -1.05 -17.79 4.94
C ALA A 20 -0.33 -16.70 4.14
N TRP A 21 0.91 -16.98 3.74
CA TRP A 21 1.64 -16.10 2.84
C TRP A 21 0.91 -16.10 1.50
N PRO A 22 0.43 -14.94 1.05
CA PRO A 22 -0.31 -14.83 -0.20
C PRO A 22 0.59 -15.28 -1.35
N THR A 23 0.01 -16.03 -2.27
CA THR A 23 0.76 -16.50 -3.44
C THR A 23 1.11 -15.31 -4.34
N ARG A 24 2.24 -15.36 -5.05
CA ARG A 24 2.71 -14.25 -5.91
C ARG A 24 1.65 -13.73 -6.89
N LYS A 25 0.70 -14.59 -7.29
CA LYS A 25 -0.43 -14.23 -8.16
C LYS A 25 -1.46 -13.32 -7.47
N GLU A 26 -1.77 -13.57 -6.19
CA GLU A 26 -2.69 -12.73 -5.41
C GLU A 26 -2.08 -11.37 -5.11
N LEU A 27 -0.76 -11.34 -4.87
CA LEU A 27 0.00 -10.10 -4.68
C LEU A 27 -0.09 -9.22 -5.94
N THR A 28 0.18 -9.78 -7.13
CA THR A 28 0.10 -9.01 -8.38
C THR A 28 -1.33 -8.54 -8.69
N SER A 29 -2.34 -9.39 -8.46
CA SER A 29 -3.74 -9.01 -8.68
C SER A 29 -4.18 -7.89 -7.74
N SER A 30 -3.80 -7.96 -6.46
CA SER A 30 -4.16 -6.95 -5.46
C SER A 30 -3.44 -5.63 -5.72
N THR A 31 -2.16 -5.66 -6.07
CA THR A 31 -1.40 -4.46 -6.45
C THR A 31 -1.94 -3.82 -7.72
N GLY A 32 -2.40 -4.63 -8.71
CA GLY A 32 -2.99 -4.11 -9.94
C GLY A 32 -4.23 -3.26 -9.69
N VAL A 33 -5.15 -3.73 -8.83
CA VAL A 33 -6.36 -2.96 -8.46
C VAL A 33 -6.00 -1.66 -7.74
N VAL A 34 -5.03 -1.72 -6.81
CA VAL A 34 -4.57 -0.52 -6.09
C VAL A 34 -3.96 0.50 -7.04
N LEU A 35 -3.16 0.09 -8.02
CA LEU A 35 -2.58 0.99 -9.02
C LEU A 35 -3.65 1.70 -9.85
N VAL A 36 -4.69 0.97 -10.29
CA VAL A 36 -5.81 1.57 -11.02
C VAL A 36 -6.55 2.59 -10.17
N LEU A 37 -6.85 2.23 -8.91
CA LEU A 37 -7.50 3.13 -7.97
C LEU A 37 -6.69 4.40 -7.73
N VAL A 38 -5.39 4.26 -7.48
CA VAL A 38 -4.47 5.39 -7.28
C VAL A 38 -4.43 6.27 -8.53
N ALA A 39 -4.36 5.68 -9.74
CA ALA A 39 -4.37 6.44 -10.99
C ALA A 39 -5.64 7.28 -11.16
N ILE A 40 -6.81 6.75 -10.80
CA ILE A 40 -8.07 7.50 -10.87
C ILE A 40 -8.06 8.67 -9.88
N VAL A 41 -7.64 8.40 -8.63
CA VAL A 41 -7.60 9.42 -7.57
C VAL A 41 -6.61 10.53 -7.91
N THR A 42 -5.42 10.19 -8.42
CA THR A 42 -4.41 11.21 -8.80
C THR A 42 -4.87 12.07 -9.96
N VAL A 43 -5.56 11.51 -10.96
CA VAL A 43 -6.14 12.29 -12.06
C VAL A 43 -7.22 13.24 -11.54
N PHE A 44 -8.10 12.77 -10.65
CA PHE A 44 -9.12 13.62 -10.05
C PHE A 44 -8.51 14.77 -9.23
N LEU A 45 -7.55 14.46 -8.35
CA LEU A 45 -6.86 15.49 -7.56
C LEU A 45 -6.14 16.48 -8.46
N ALA A 46 -5.43 16.03 -9.50
CA ALA A 46 -4.76 16.92 -10.43
C ALA A 46 -5.74 17.93 -11.06
N ILE A 47 -6.92 17.50 -11.50
CA ILE A 47 -7.95 18.40 -12.06
C ILE A 47 -8.37 19.45 -11.02
N VAL A 48 -8.63 19.01 -9.78
CA VAL A 48 -9.05 19.90 -8.69
C VAL A 48 -7.93 20.89 -8.34
N ASP A 49 -6.68 20.43 -8.26
CA ASP A 49 -5.51 21.25 -7.95
C ASP A 49 -5.29 22.32 -9.04
N PHE A 50 -5.40 21.96 -10.32
CA PHE A 50 -5.32 22.93 -11.43
C PHE A 50 -6.46 23.96 -11.40
N PHE A 51 -7.67 23.50 -11.08
CA PHE A 51 -8.83 24.37 -10.97
C PHE A 51 -8.68 25.37 -9.82
N LEU A 52 -8.28 24.88 -8.64
CA LEU A 52 -8.02 25.72 -7.47
C LEU A 52 -6.85 26.67 -7.73
N TYR A 53 -5.75 26.21 -8.34
CA TYR A 53 -4.62 27.06 -8.71
C TYR A 53 -5.07 28.23 -9.60
N THR A 54 -5.88 27.95 -10.63
CA THR A 54 -6.36 28.99 -11.55
C THR A 54 -7.24 30.02 -10.84
N ILE A 55 -8.13 29.57 -9.94
CA ILE A 55 -9.00 30.46 -9.16
C ILE A 55 -8.18 31.29 -8.17
N VAL A 56 -7.29 30.65 -7.42
CA VAL A 56 -6.48 31.30 -6.39
C VAL A 56 -5.54 32.34 -7.01
N THR A 57 -4.88 32.04 -8.12
CA THR A 57 -4.06 33.01 -8.86
C THR A 57 -4.89 34.21 -9.29
N ARG A 58 -6.09 33.98 -9.83
CA ARG A 58 -6.98 35.05 -10.29
C ARG A 58 -7.53 35.91 -9.15
N ILE A 59 -7.74 35.34 -7.96
CA ILE A 59 -8.20 36.06 -6.75
C ILE A 59 -7.06 36.84 -6.09
N LEU A 60 -5.86 36.26 -6.00
CA LEU A 60 -4.68 36.93 -5.44
C LEU A 60 -4.17 38.08 -6.33
N GLY A 61 -4.74 38.24 -7.53
CA GLY A 61 -4.43 39.36 -8.42
C GLY A 61 -3.08 39.24 -9.13
N LEU A 62 -2.56 38.02 -9.25
CA LEU A 62 -1.47 37.67 -10.18
C LEU A 62 -2.02 37.34 -11.57
#